data_AF-A0A2D8ARS6-F1
#
_entry.id   AF-A0A2D8ARS6-F1
#
_cell.length_a   1.000
_cell.length_b   1.000
_cell.length_c   1.000
_cell.angle_alpha   90.00
_cell.angle_beta   90.00
_cell.angle_gamma   90.00
#
_symmetry.space_group_name_H-M   'P 1'
#
loop_
_entity.id
_entity.type
_entity.pdbx_description
1 polymer ?
#
loop_
_entity_poly.entity_id
_entity_poly.type
_entity_poly.pdbx_seq_one_letter_code
_entity_poly.pdbx_strand_id
1 'polypeptide(L)'
;GSTGFDLGSSSFQWKDVYVSSGSLYINGSKTLQDDSGTIVLSADTDQAITIRTTGTGATTVQSAQGVNLTSTGTADITLTAGGEVNCDSNLIMGANKTITVAGGGDLRIASPVDFRAQNLSNINSIVGNLTVTGNFTVSGTTTSVNTETVTIDDNILVLNNNATGSATQNAGLEVERGDDSNKTLLWNETDDKWTVGSETFVAGTFEGTATSAKYADLAERYHSGAAMEAGTIVCFGGENEIEECAEEGSTRVAGIVSTAPAYMMNRDAGDDSTHPYVALAGRVPCKVTGSIKKGDLLMASSMAGHAMAGEFKGGAMVGKALEDFDGESGVIEVLVNLM
;
A
#
# COMPACT_ATOMS: atom_id res chain seq x y z
N GLY A 1 53.95 48.52 -44.65
CA GLY A 1 54.78 48.08 -45.81
C GLY A 1 54.04 46.95 -46.50
N SER A 2 54.02 46.82 -47.80
CA SER A 2 54.76 47.49 -48.87
C SER A 2 53.80 48.12 -49.88
N THR A 3 54.19 49.29 -50.38
CA THR A 3 53.77 49.80 -51.68
C THR A 3 54.17 48.79 -52.78
N GLY A 4 53.21 48.20 -53.49
CA GLY A 4 53.44 47.38 -54.69
C GLY A 4 52.16 46.72 -55.20
N PHE A 5 51.87 46.86 -56.50
CA PHE A 5 50.72 46.24 -57.18
C PHE A 5 51.17 44.98 -57.92
N ASP A 6 50.51 43.83 -57.72
CA ASP A 6 50.67 42.64 -58.57
C ASP A 6 49.35 41.90 -58.83
N LEU A 7 49.17 41.51 -60.10
CA LEU A 7 48.19 40.52 -60.60
C LEU A 7 48.99 39.42 -61.33
N GLY A 8 49.46 38.42 -60.60
CA GLY A 8 50.20 37.29 -61.14
C GLY A 8 51.35 36.78 -60.30
N SER A 9 52.02 35.73 -60.79
CA SER A 9 53.33 35.34 -60.27
C SER A 9 54.45 36.03 -61.03
N SER A 10 55.66 35.76 -60.56
CA SER A 10 56.68 36.72 -60.13
C SER A 10 57.36 37.48 -61.26
N SER A 11 56.92 37.20 -62.49
CA SER A 11 57.19 37.93 -63.71
C SER A 11 56.05 37.79 -64.73
N PHE A 12 55.24 36.72 -64.72
CA PHE A 12 53.94 36.62 -65.39
C PHE A 12 53.24 35.40 -64.85
N GLN A 13 51.96 35.47 -64.47
CA GLN A 13 50.80 34.69 -65.02
C GLN A 13 49.51 35.44 -64.54
N TRP A 14 48.24 35.21 -64.90
CA TRP A 14 47.56 33.94 -65.07
C TRP A 14 46.33 34.03 -65.98
N LYS A 15 46.38 33.22 -67.04
CA LYS A 15 45.26 32.85 -67.93
C LYS A 15 44.04 32.32 -67.16
N ASP A 16 44.30 31.71 -66.02
CA ASP A 16 43.31 30.98 -65.24
C ASP A 16 42.65 31.83 -64.15
N VAL A 17 43.14 33.06 -63.89
CA VAL A 17 42.49 34.00 -62.98
C VAL A 17 42.04 35.22 -63.75
N TYR A 18 40.74 35.51 -63.75
CA TYR A 18 40.22 36.73 -64.37
C TYR A 18 38.98 37.26 -63.66
N VAL A 19 38.78 38.57 -63.77
CA VAL A 19 37.54 39.24 -63.31
C VAL A 19 36.70 39.55 -64.55
N SER A 20 35.44 39.13 -64.55
CA SER A 20 34.50 39.47 -65.63
C SER A 20 33.10 39.59 -65.07
N SER A 21 32.37 40.64 -65.48
CA SER A 21 30.95 40.83 -65.18
C SER A 21 30.61 40.64 -63.69
N GLY A 22 31.39 41.28 -62.81
CA GLY A 22 31.18 41.21 -61.36
C GLY A 22 31.61 39.91 -60.69
N SER A 23 32.32 39.01 -61.40
CA SER A 23 32.77 37.72 -60.85
C SER A 23 34.29 37.56 -60.93
N LEU A 24 34.87 36.87 -59.94
CA LEU A 24 36.25 36.38 -59.95
C LEU A 24 36.25 34.89 -60.34
N TYR A 25 37.04 34.56 -61.34
CA TYR A 25 37.27 33.20 -61.81
C TYR A 25 38.68 32.75 -61.44
N ILE A 26 38.82 31.48 -61.07
CA ILE A 26 40.10 30.82 -60.81
C ILE A 26 40.04 29.42 -61.44
N ASN A 27 41.01 29.08 -62.30
CA ASN A 27 41.05 27.84 -63.07
C ASN A 27 39.78 27.56 -63.89
N GLY A 28 39.16 28.62 -64.42
CA GLY A 28 37.92 28.53 -65.18
C GLY A 28 36.64 28.38 -64.35
N SER A 29 36.75 28.15 -63.04
CA SER A 29 35.59 28.08 -62.13
C SER A 29 35.27 29.47 -61.55
N LYS A 30 33.98 29.77 -61.42
CA LYS A 30 33.50 31.02 -60.82
C LYS A 30 33.54 30.91 -59.29
N THR A 31 34.54 31.54 -58.69
CA THR A 31 34.75 31.44 -57.23
C THR A 31 33.94 32.48 -56.47
N LEU A 32 33.92 33.73 -56.92
CA LEU A 32 33.13 34.81 -56.30
C LEU A 32 32.29 35.51 -57.36
N GLN A 33 31.08 35.94 -57.00
CA GLN A 33 30.18 36.68 -57.88
C GLN A 33 29.41 37.74 -57.09
N ASP A 34 29.24 38.94 -57.65
CA ASP A 34 28.14 39.83 -57.30
C ASP A 34 26.85 39.38 -58.02
N ASP A 35 25.86 38.96 -57.24
CA ASP A 35 24.51 38.67 -57.70
C ASP A 35 23.55 39.70 -57.11
N SER A 36 23.27 40.75 -57.88
CA SER A 36 22.32 41.82 -57.54
C SER A 36 22.59 42.48 -56.18
N GLY A 37 23.87 42.69 -55.83
CA GLY A 37 24.30 43.30 -54.57
C GLY A 37 24.67 42.29 -53.48
N THR A 38 24.53 40.99 -53.73
CA THR A 38 24.96 39.92 -52.82
C THR A 38 26.23 39.27 -53.34
N ILE A 39 27.29 39.24 -52.52
CA ILE A 39 28.51 38.49 -52.86
C ILE A 39 28.30 37.01 -52.56
N VAL A 40 28.38 36.18 -53.59
CA VAL A 40 28.22 34.73 -53.54
C VAL A 40 29.58 34.06 -53.70
N LEU A 41 29.92 33.16 -52.78
CA LEU A 41 31.01 32.19 -52.92
C LEU A 41 30.40 30.88 -53.41
N SER A 42 30.82 30.40 -54.58
CA SER A 42 30.22 29.23 -55.24
C SER A 42 31.24 28.17 -55.67
N ALA A 43 30.75 26.95 -55.85
CA ALA A 43 31.45 25.84 -56.48
C ALA A 43 30.51 25.17 -57.48
N ASP A 44 31.07 24.40 -58.43
CA ASP A 44 30.27 23.67 -59.42
C ASP A 44 29.59 22.44 -58.79
N THR A 45 28.73 21.75 -59.55
CA THR A 45 28.08 20.51 -59.09
C THR A 45 29.10 19.50 -58.55
N ASP A 46 28.79 18.88 -57.41
CA ASP A 46 29.62 17.91 -56.69
C ASP A 46 30.95 18.44 -56.12
N GLN A 47 31.15 19.76 -56.11
CA GLN A 47 32.29 20.40 -55.44
C GLN A 47 31.89 21.01 -54.09
N ALA A 48 32.82 20.96 -53.12
CA ALA A 48 32.64 21.54 -51.79
C ALA A 48 33.40 22.86 -51.64
N ILE A 49 32.89 23.75 -50.80
CA ILE A 49 33.63 24.92 -50.29
C ILE A 49 34.13 24.58 -48.89
N THR A 50 35.43 24.73 -48.65
CA THR A 50 36.04 24.53 -47.32
C THR A 50 36.76 25.80 -46.87
N ILE A 51 36.42 26.27 -45.67
CA ILE A 51 37.16 27.34 -44.98
C ILE A 51 37.98 26.68 -43.87
N ARG A 52 39.31 26.70 -44.00
CA ARG A 52 40.23 26.06 -43.04
C ARG A 52 41.36 27.02 -42.68
N THR A 53 41.56 27.24 -41.38
CA THR A 53 42.74 27.94 -40.83
C THR A 53 43.69 26.92 -40.19
N THR A 54 45.00 27.13 -40.33
CA THR A 54 46.04 26.37 -39.61
C THR A 54 46.67 27.18 -38.47
N GLY A 55 46.31 28.47 -38.36
CA GLY A 55 46.75 29.34 -37.25
C GLY A 55 45.87 29.14 -36.01
N THR A 56 46.33 29.65 -34.87
CA THR A 56 45.62 29.53 -33.58
C THR A 56 44.53 30.58 -33.35
N GLY A 57 44.39 31.55 -34.25
CA GLY A 57 43.35 32.57 -34.18
C GLY A 57 41.96 32.01 -34.47
N ALA A 58 40.94 32.57 -33.83
CA ALA A 58 39.55 32.21 -34.09
C ALA A 58 39.16 32.58 -35.53
N THR A 59 38.39 31.72 -36.19
CA THR A 59 37.69 32.07 -37.43
C THR A 59 36.32 32.62 -37.05
N THR A 60 35.96 33.81 -37.55
CA THR A 60 34.72 34.50 -37.19
C THR A 60 33.86 34.79 -38.41
N VAL A 61 32.55 34.59 -38.31
CA VAL A 61 31.52 35.07 -39.27
C VAL A 61 30.53 35.90 -38.47
N GLN A 62 30.37 37.18 -38.83
CA GLN A 62 29.60 38.14 -38.05
C GLN A 62 28.68 38.97 -38.94
N SER A 63 27.50 39.31 -38.41
CA SER A 63 26.50 40.14 -39.05
C SER A 63 25.69 40.85 -37.97
N ALA A 64 25.37 42.13 -38.18
CA ALA A 64 24.56 42.90 -37.23
C ALA A 64 23.10 42.42 -37.16
N GLN A 65 22.60 41.78 -38.22
CA GLN A 65 21.21 41.31 -38.32
C GLN A 65 21.06 39.80 -38.07
N GLY A 66 22.14 39.04 -38.26
CA GLY A 66 22.15 37.58 -38.08
C GLY A 66 22.92 36.83 -39.16
N VAL A 67 23.26 35.58 -38.87
CA VAL A 67 23.93 34.64 -39.78
C VAL A 67 22.99 33.48 -40.04
N ASN A 68 22.56 33.32 -41.28
CA ASN A 68 21.69 32.21 -41.70
C ASN A 68 22.54 31.08 -42.28
N LEU A 69 22.35 29.87 -41.76
CA LEU A 69 22.91 28.64 -42.30
C LEU A 69 21.73 27.80 -42.78
N THR A 70 21.71 27.49 -44.07
CA THR A 70 20.59 26.79 -44.71
C THR A 70 21.12 25.67 -45.58
N SER A 71 20.61 24.45 -45.37
CA SER A 71 20.68 23.36 -46.33
C SER A 71 19.35 23.29 -47.08
N THR A 72 19.37 23.33 -48.41
CA THR A 72 18.16 23.28 -49.25
C THR A 72 17.82 21.86 -49.71
N GLY A 73 18.73 20.90 -49.50
CA GLY A 73 18.53 19.49 -49.80
C GLY A 73 18.17 18.66 -48.56
N THR A 74 18.44 17.36 -48.63
CA THR A 74 18.23 16.41 -47.51
C THR A 74 19.43 16.31 -46.56
N ALA A 75 20.51 17.05 -46.82
CA ALA A 75 21.72 17.01 -46.01
C ALA A 75 21.58 17.87 -44.74
N ASP A 76 22.21 17.44 -43.66
CA ASP A 76 22.19 18.14 -42.37
C ASP A 76 23.16 19.32 -42.33
N ILE A 77 22.83 20.31 -41.49
CA ILE A 77 23.82 21.26 -41.00
C ILE A 77 24.53 20.60 -39.81
N THR A 78 25.78 20.21 -39.98
CA THR A 78 26.57 19.55 -38.93
C THR A 78 27.48 20.56 -38.23
N LEU A 79 27.36 20.66 -36.90
CA LEU A 79 28.27 21.43 -36.04
C LEU A 79 29.06 20.47 -35.17
N THR A 80 30.36 20.35 -35.43
CA THR A 80 31.26 19.47 -34.68
C THR A 80 32.32 20.29 -33.96
N ALA A 81 32.41 20.13 -32.65
CA ALA A 81 33.46 20.73 -31.81
C ALA A 81 34.20 19.64 -31.04
N GLY A 82 35.52 19.80 -30.86
CA GLY A 82 36.28 18.98 -29.91
C GLY A 82 36.02 19.37 -28.45
N GLY A 83 35.45 20.57 -28.23
CA GLY A 83 34.91 21.05 -26.96
C GLY A 83 33.41 21.22 -27.06
N GLU A 84 32.92 22.43 -26.88
CA GLU A 84 31.49 22.74 -26.81
C GLU A 84 31.01 23.60 -27.99
N VAL A 85 29.73 23.46 -28.32
CA VAL A 85 29.00 24.42 -29.16
C VAL A 85 28.23 25.34 -28.21
N ASN A 86 28.67 26.59 -28.08
CA ASN A 86 28.06 27.56 -27.18
C ASN A 86 26.99 28.40 -27.90
N CYS A 87 25.87 28.66 -27.22
CA CYS A 87 24.85 29.61 -27.66
C CYS A 87 24.66 30.64 -26.54
N ASP A 88 25.05 31.89 -26.78
CA ASP A 88 24.97 32.97 -25.78
C ASP A 88 23.52 33.37 -25.41
N SER A 89 22.53 32.81 -26.10
CA SER A 89 21.11 33.03 -25.90
C SER A 89 20.36 31.71 -26.13
N ASN A 90 19.09 31.77 -26.53
CA ASN A 90 18.27 30.57 -26.68
C ASN A 90 18.64 29.75 -27.92
N LEU A 91 18.62 28.43 -27.78
CA LEU A 91 18.45 27.51 -28.89
C LEU A 91 16.94 27.32 -29.14
N ILE A 92 16.49 27.60 -30.36
CA ILE A 92 15.09 27.43 -30.77
C ILE A 92 15.01 26.27 -31.76
N MET A 93 14.13 25.30 -31.49
CA MET A 93 13.86 24.17 -32.38
C MET A 93 12.45 24.28 -32.95
N GLY A 94 12.31 23.96 -34.24
CA GLY A 94 10.99 23.88 -34.87
C GLY A 94 10.16 22.71 -34.34
N ALA A 95 8.87 22.69 -34.70
CA ALA A 95 7.97 21.60 -34.32
C ALA A 95 8.49 20.22 -34.80
N ASN A 96 8.21 19.18 -34.00
CA ASN A 96 8.57 17.80 -34.28
C ASN A 96 10.08 17.61 -34.51
N LYS A 97 10.90 18.26 -33.67
CA LYS A 97 12.36 18.07 -33.62
C LYS A 97 12.73 17.53 -32.24
N THR A 98 13.81 16.77 -32.17
CA THR A 98 14.28 16.12 -30.95
C THR A 98 15.70 16.55 -30.62
N ILE A 99 16.02 16.61 -29.33
CA ILE A 99 17.40 16.64 -28.83
C ILE A 99 17.76 15.20 -28.52
N THR A 100 18.80 14.67 -29.17
CA THR A 100 19.24 13.28 -29.00
C THR A 100 20.71 13.26 -28.62
N VAL A 101 21.09 12.45 -27.63
CA VAL A 101 22.48 12.15 -27.31
C VAL A 101 22.81 10.78 -27.89
N ALA A 102 23.65 10.74 -28.93
CA ALA A 102 24.09 9.49 -29.53
C ALA A 102 25.24 8.87 -28.71
N GLY A 103 25.25 7.55 -28.54
CA GLY A 103 26.37 6.83 -27.92
C GLY A 103 26.31 6.69 -26.39
N GLY A 104 25.17 6.97 -25.75
CA GLY A 104 24.93 6.62 -24.34
C GLY A 104 25.42 7.63 -23.30
N GLY A 105 25.72 8.87 -23.69
CA GLY A 105 25.92 9.97 -22.75
C GLY A 105 24.61 10.58 -22.26
N ASP A 106 24.70 11.45 -21.25
CA ASP A 106 23.54 12.14 -20.67
C ASP A 106 23.24 13.47 -21.37
N LEU A 107 21.95 13.79 -21.51
CA LEU A 107 21.52 15.18 -21.68
C LEU A 107 21.46 15.84 -20.30
N ARG A 108 22.47 16.64 -19.95
CA ARG A 108 22.51 17.36 -18.67
C ARG A 108 21.92 18.77 -18.83
N ILE A 109 20.89 19.08 -18.05
CA ILE A 109 20.33 20.42 -17.91
C ILE A 109 20.55 20.89 -16.47
N ALA A 110 21.40 21.90 -16.28
CA ALA A 110 21.83 22.34 -14.95
C ALA A 110 20.82 23.25 -14.23
N SER A 111 19.69 23.55 -14.87
CA SER A 111 18.63 24.43 -14.36
C SER A 111 17.28 23.73 -14.47
N PRO A 112 16.23 24.23 -13.78
CA PRO A 112 14.88 23.69 -13.93
C PRO A 112 14.43 23.68 -15.39
N VAL A 113 13.72 22.62 -15.78
CA VAL A 113 13.07 22.52 -17.08
C VAL A 113 11.61 22.95 -16.92
N ASP A 114 11.18 23.94 -17.71
CA ASP A 114 9.82 24.48 -17.67
C ASP A 114 9.04 24.09 -18.93
N PHE A 115 7.89 23.45 -18.73
CA PHE A 115 7.04 22.84 -19.77
C PHE A 115 5.67 23.55 -19.89
N ARG A 116 5.64 24.87 -20.06
CA ARG A 116 4.41 25.69 -19.96
C ARG A 116 3.29 25.36 -20.94
N ALA A 117 3.63 25.13 -22.21
CA ALA A 117 2.66 24.96 -23.30
C ALA A 117 2.63 23.54 -23.87
N GLN A 118 3.60 22.71 -23.51
CA GLN A 118 3.77 21.36 -24.02
C GLN A 118 3.97 20.46 -22.81
N ASN A 119 2.98 19.62 -22.49
CA ASN A 119 3.08 18.66 -21.39
C ASN A 119 4.28 17.73 -21.59
N LEU A 120 4.86 17.24 -20.50
CA LEU A 120 5.77 16.10 -20.55
C LEU A 120 4.92 14.81 -20.67
N SER A 121 4.75 14.32 -21.90
CA SER A 121 3.82 13.22 -22.18
C SER A 121 4.25 11.86 -21.65
N ASN A 122 5.55 11.65 -21.40
CA ASN A 122 6.06 10.36 -20.93
C ASN A 122 7.38 10.51 -20.15
N ILE A 123 7.52 9.73 -19.09
CA ILE A 123 8.77 9.51 -18.33
C ILE A 123 8.93 8.00 -18.18
N ASN A 124 9.85 7.40 -18.94
CA ASN A 124 10.05 5.93 -18.90
C ASN A 124 10.74 5.46 -17.61
N SER A 125 11.64 6.27 -17.04
CA SER A 125 12.42 5.90 -15.85
C SER A 125 12.94 7.13 -15.12
N ILE A 126 13.01 7.02 -13.80
CA ILE A 126 13.72 7.93 -12.90
C ILE A 126 14.67 7.04 -12.09
N VAL A 127 15.98 7.15 -12.33
CA VAL A 127 17.00 6.28 -11.69
C VAL A 127 17.28 6.71 -10.23
N GLY A 128 16.93 7.95 -9.87
CA GLY A 128 17.11 8.50 -8.53
C GLY A 128 15.78 8.83 -7.84
N ASN A 129 15.83 9.78 -6.90
CA ASN A 129 14.67 10.20 -6.14
C ASN A 129 13.77 11.12 -6.96
N LEU A 130 12.46 10.98 -6.79
CA LEU A 130 11.46 11.96 -7.20
C LEU A 130 11.00 12.73 -5.95
N THR A 131 11.15 14.05 -5.97
CA THR A 131 10.58 14.95 -4.95
C THR A 131 9.49 15.79 -5.58
N VAL A 132 8.27 15.72 -5.02
CA VAL A 132 7.12 16.52 -5.45
C VAL A 132 6.78 17.50 -4.33
N THR A 133 7.04 18.79 -4.55
CA THR A 133 6.76 19.85 -3.56
C THR A 133 5.31 20.33 -3.58
N GLY A 134 4.60 20.03 -4.67
CA GLY A 134 3.18 20.29 -4.83
C GLY A 134 2.36 19.01 -4.64
N ASN A 135 1.16 19.01 -5.23
CA ASN A 135 0.29 17.85 -5.20
C ASN A 135 0.75 16.79 -6.20
N PHE A 136 0.57 15.52 -5.85
CA PHE A 136 0.70 14.39 -6.77
C PHE A 136 -0.69 13.91 -7.18
N THR A 137 -0.99 13.99 -8.47
CA THR A 137 -2.27 13.52 -9.04
C THR A 137 -1.99 12.38 -10.02
N VAL A 138 -2.62 11.23 -9.79
CA VAL A 138 -2.56 10.07 -10.68
C VAL A 138 -3.92 9.87 -11.33
N SER A 139 -4.02 10.05 -12.65
CA SER A 139 -5.25 9.84 -13.42
C SER A 139 -5.33 8.45 -14.07
N GLY A 140 -4.49 7.52 -13.62
CA GLY A 140 -4.56 6.10 -13.98
C GLY A 140 -5.47 5.30 -13.04
N THR A 141 -5.53 3.99 -13.24
CA THR A 141 -6.32 3.07 -12.40
C THR A 141 -5.52 2.40 -11.29
N THR A 142 -4.18 2.52 -11.30
CA THR A 142 -3.29 1.85 -10.33
C THR A 142 -2.15 2.77 -9.89
N THR A 143 -1.74 2.60 -8.64
CA THR A 143 -0.46 3.09 -8.11
C THR A 143 0.26 1.89 -7.50
N SER A 144 1.43 1.54 -8.02
CA SER A 144 2.25 0.43 -7.51
C SER A 144 3.46 1.00 -6.80
N VAL A 145 3.64 0.67 -5.53
CA VAL A 145 4.79 1.10 -4.70
C VAL A 145 5.46 -0.14 -4.16
N ASN A 146 6.65 -0.48 -4.65
CA ASN A 146 7.43 -1.61 -4.18
C ASN A 146 8.43 -1.15 -3.11
N THR A 147 7.95 -1.09 -1.88
CA THR A 147 8.71 -0.69 -0.69
C THR A 147 8.30 -1.57 0.49
N GLU A 148 9.19 -1.74 1.46
CA GLU A 148 8.88 -2.43 2.72
C GLU A 148 8.02 -1.57 3.65
N THR A 149 8.06 -0.24 3.49
CA THR A 149 7.33 0.68 4.37
C THR A 149 6.78 1.88 3.59
N VAL A 150 5.50 2.18 3.83
CA VAL A 150 4.82 3.42 3.41
C VAL A 150 4.38 4.14 4.67
N THR A 151 4.86 5.36 4.89
CA THR A 151 4.40 6.24 5.96
C THR A 151 3.34 7.18 5.39
N ILE A 152 2.18 7.23 6.04
CA ILE A 152 1.06 8.09 5.68
C ILE A 152 0.78 8.99 6.89
N ASP A 153 1.05 10.29 6.73
CA ASP A 153 0.80 11.29 7.77
C ASP A 153 -0.62 11.88 7.71
N ASP A 154 -1.44 11.41 6.75
CA ASP A 154 -2.81 11.89 6.56
C ASP A 154 -3.71 11.52 7.74
N ASN A 155 -4.58 12.45 8.13
CA ASN A 155 -5.57 12.21 9.19
C ASN A 155 -6.65 11.20 8.78
N ILE A 156 -6.94 11.08 7.48
CA ILE A 156 -8.02 10.25 6.93
C ILE A 156 -7.55 9.58 5.64
N LEU A 157 -7.73 8.26 5.56
CA LEU A 157 -7.63 7.50 4.33
C LEU A 157 -9.03 7.22 3.79
N VAL A 158 -9.41 7.84 2.68
CA VAL A 158 -10.71 7.62 2.02
C VAL A 158 -10.58 6.51 0.98
N LEU A 159 -11.22 5.37 1.23
CA LEU A 159 -11.29 4.27 0.28
C LEU A 159 -12.52 4.45 -0.64
N ASN A 160 -12.44 3.94 -1.87
CA ASN A 160 -13.49 4.04 -2.88
C ASN A 160 -13.98 5.49 -3.15
N ASN A 161 -13.09 6.48 -3.07
CA ASN A 161 -13.44 7.91 -3.25
C ASN A 161 -13.98 8.25 -4.65
N ASN A 162 -13.85 7.35 -5.61
CA ASN A 162 -14.42 7.47 -6.96
C ASN A 162 -15.81 6.82 -7.08
N ALA A 163 -16.36 6.21 -6.03
CA ALA A 163 -17.68 5.59 -6.06
C ALA A 163 -18.78 6.64 -6.28
N THR A 164 -19.79 6.26 -7.07
CA THR A 164 -20.96 7.09 -7.38
C THR A 164 -22.23 6.25 -7.22
N GLY A 165 -23.32 6.84 -6.71
CA GLY A 165 -24.58 6.12 -6.50
C GLY A 165 -24.60 5.30 -5.20
N SER A 166 -25.32 4.18 -5.18
CA SER A 166 -25.42 3.30 -4.01
C SER A 166 -24.10 2.56 -3.74
N ALA A 167 -23.74 2.45 -2.46
CA ALA A 167 -22.56 1.72 -2.02
C ALA A 167 -22.74 0.21 -2.34
N THR A 168 -21.81 -0.33 -3.13
CA THR A 168 -21.84 -1.74 -3.57
C THR A 168 -20.46 -2.39 -3.56
N GLN A 169 -19.40 -1.62 -3.30
CA GLN A 169 -18.02 -2.12 -3.27
C GLN A 169 -17.54 -2.19 -1.82
N ASN A 170 -17.14 -3.38 -1.40
CA ASN A 170 -16.41 -3.57 -0.16
C ASN A 170 -15.08 -2.80 -0.20
N ALA A 171 -14.59 -2.38 0.96
CA ALA A 171 -13.34 -1.64 1.10
C ALA A 171 -12.61 -2.06 2.37
N GLY A 172 -11.28 -2.05 2.36
CA GLY A 172 -10.53 -2.43 3.55
C GLY A 172 -9.05 -2.61 3.30
N LEU A 173 -8.44 -3.35 4.23
CA LEU A 173 -7.03 -3.70 4.21
C LEU A 173 -6.89 -5.20 3.94
N GLU A 174 -5.93 -5.55 3.10
CA GLU A 174 -5.55 -6.92 2.81
C GLU A 174 -4.06 -7.12 3.12
N VAL A 175 -3.74 -8.28 3.67
CA VAL A 175 -2.38 -8.74 3.93
C VAL A 175 -2.07 -9.87 2.97
N GLU A 176 -1.19 -9.59 2.01
CA GLU A 176 -0.60 -10.57 1.10
C GLU A 176 0.37 -11.48 1.87
N ARG A 177 0.29 -12.80 1.65
CA ARG A 177 1.02 -13.82 2.43
C ARG A 177 1.79 -14.82 1.57
N GLY A 178 2.00 -14.52 0.29
CA GLY A 178 2.70 -15.36 -0.67
C GLY A 178 1.80 -16.47 -1.22
N ASP A 179 2.16 -17.72 -0.94
CA ASP A 179 1.36 -18.88 -1.41
C ASP A 179 0.17 -19.19 -0.49
N ASP A 180 0.14 -18.61 0.71
CA ASP A 180 -0.96 -18.74 1.67
C ASP A 180 -2.15 -17.86 1.30
N SER A 181 -3.35 -18.20 1.78
CA SER A 181 -4.50 -17.30 1.65
C SER A 181 -4.30 -15.97 2.40
N ASN A 182 -4.63 -14.88 1.71
CA ASN A 182 -4.61 -13.52 2.25
C ASN A 182 -5.59 -13.35 3.41
N LYS A 183 -5.28 -12.38 4.28
CA LYS A 183 -6.13 -12.01 5.43
C LYS A 183 -6.61 -10.58 5.26
N THR A 184 -7.82 -10.28 5.74
CA THR A 184 -8.46 -8.98 5.48
C THR A 184 -9.10 -8.39 6.73
N LEU A 185 -9.09 -7.05 6.81
CA LEU A 185 -10.04 -6.27 7.59
C LEU A 185 -10.91 -5.51 6.60
N LEU A 186 -12.18 -5.88 6.49
CA LEU A 186 -13.02 -5.46 5.37
C LEU A 186 -14.37 -4.91 5.84
N TRP A 187 -14.77 -3.77 5.27
CA TRP A 187 -16.15 -3.34 5.28
C TRP A 187 -16.95 -4.13 4.25
N ASN A 188 -17.95 -4.89 4.71
CA ASN A 188 -18.83 -5.68 3.86
C ASN A 188 -20.17 -4.96 3.67
N GLU A 189 -20.44 -4.48 2.47
CA GLU A 189 -21.69 -3.81 2.08
C GLU A 189 -22.92 -4.73 2.17
N THR A 190 -22.74 -6.05 2.05
CA THR A 190 -23.86 -7.01 2.15
C THR A 190 -24.33 -7.18 3.59
N ASP A 191 -23.38 -7.25 4.53
CA ASP A 191 -23.67 -7.47 5.95
C ASP A 191 -23.77 -6.15 6.75
N ASP A 192 -23.44 -5.03 6.10
CA ASP A 192 -23.37 -3.67 6.66
C ASP A 192 -22.44 -3.57 7.89
N LYS A 193 -21.29 -4.25 7.83
CA LYS A 193 -20.38 -4.44 8.96
C LYS A 193 -18.91 -4.56 8.54
N TRP A 194 -18.03 -4.14 9.45
CA TRP A 194 -16.63 -4.58 9.44
C TRP A 194 -16.53 -6.05 9.82
N THR A 195 -15.68 -6.79 9.11
CA THR A 195 -15.45 -8.21 9.35
C THR A 195 -13.99 -8.59 9.14
N VAL A 196 -13.56 -9.61 9.89
CA VAL A 196 -12.30 -10.36 9.67
C VAL A 196 -12.56 -11.75 9.09
N GLY A 197 -13.76 -11.97 8.54
CA GLY A 197 -14.17 -13.25 8.00
C GLY A 197 -14.34 -14.31 9.09
N SER A 198 -13.74 -15.49 8.88
CA SER A 198 -13.72 -16.60 9.83
C SER A 198 -12.62 -16.49 10.90
N GLU A 199 -11.82 -15.43 10.86
CA GLU A 199 -10.69 -15.23 11.76
C GLU A 199 -11.12 -14.68 13.13
N THR A 200 -10.19 -14.66 14.07
CA THR A 200 -10.37 -14.04 15.39
C THR A 200 -9.63 -12.72 15.48
N PHE A 201 -10.24 -11.72 16.13
CA PHE A 201 -9.60 -10.44 16.42
C PHE A 201 -9.15 -10.39 17.88
N VAL A 202 -7.86 -10.23 18.12
CA VAL A 202 -7.27 -10.17 19.48
C VAL A 202 -7.04 -8.71 19.86
N ALA A 203 -7.54 -8.31 21.03
CA ALA A 203 -7.32 -6.99 21.61
C ALA A 203 -7.01 -7.13 23.10
N GLY A 204 -6.20 -6.22 23.65
CA GLY A 204 -5.97 -6.15 25.10
C GLY A 204 -7.25 -5.75 25.85
N THR A 205 -7.84 -4.64 25.43
CA THR A 205 -9.21 -4.23 25.80
C THR A 205 -10.00 -4.04 24.51
N PHE A 206 -11.17 -4.67 24.44
CA PHE A 206 -12.13 -4.39 23.38
C PHE A 206 -13.20 -3.43 23.91
N GLU A 207 -13.27 -2.24 23.34
CA GLU A 207 -14.29 -1.24 23.69
C GLU A 207 -15.40 -1.26 22.64
N GLY A 208 -16.55 -1.82 23.01
CA GLY A 208 -17.71 -1.91 22.15
C GLY A 208 -18.90 -2.55 22.86
N THR A 209 -20.08 -2.44 22.25
CA THR A 209 -21.29 -3.07 22.78
C THR A 209 -21.42 -4.48 22.23
N ALA A 210 -21.22 -5.50 23.07
CA ALA A 210 -21.58 -6.86 22.71
C ALA A 210 -23.10 -7.01 22.72
N THR A 211 -23.71 -7.23 21.55
CA THR A 211 -25.17 -7.40 21.40
C THR A 211 -25.61 -8.85 21.46
N SER A 212 -24.67 -9.80 21.40
CA SER A 212 -24.91 -11.23 21.53
C SER A 212 -23.66 -11.95 22.05
N ALA A 213 -23.84 -13.14 22.61
CA ALA A 213 -22.78 -14.06 22.99
C ALA A 213 -23.05 -15.43 22.35
N LYS A 214 -21.98 -16.19 22.08
CA LYS A 214 -22.09 -17.53 21.49
C LYS A 214 -22.64 -18.56 22.48
N TYR A 215 -22.29 -18.41 23.75
CA TYR A 215 -22.71 -19.28 24.85
C TYR A 215 -23.53 -18.48 25.88
N ALA A 216 -24.03 -19.15 26.93
CA ALA A 216 -25.10 -18.60 27.77
C ALA A 216 -24.76 -18.40 29.25
N ASP A 217 -23.55 -18.71 29.70
CA ASP A 217 -23.17 -18.68 31.12
C ASP A 217 -21.95 -17.80 31.43
N LEU A 218 -21.98 -17.25 32.66
CA LEU A 218 -20.87 -16.57 33.32
C LEU A 218 -20.20 -17.61 34.23
N ALA A 219 -18.93 -17.93 33.97
CA ALA A 219 -18.20 -18.93 34.75
C ALA A 219 -16.82 -18.47 35.18
N GLU A 220 -16.37 -18.94 36.34
CA GLU A 220 -15.06 -18.63 36.92
C GLU A 220 -14.29 -19.92 37.21
N ARG A 221 -12.95 -19.88 37.06
CA ARG A 221 -12.08 -21.00 37.41
C ARG A 221 -11.84 -21.08 38.92
N TYR A 222 -12.02 -22.27 39.50
CA TYR A 222 -11.71 -22.59 40.90
C TYR A 222 -10.91 -23.88 41.02
N HIS A 223 -9.92 -23.91 41.91
CA HIS A 223 -9.02 -25.03 42.14
C HIS A 223 -9.76 -26.26 42.69
N SER A 224 -9.68 -27.37 41.98
CA SER A 224 -10.16 -28.71 42.34
C SER A 224 -8.99 -29.67 42.55
N GLY A 225 -9.18 -30.65 43.45
CA GLY A 225 -8.17 -31.69 43.68
C GLY A 225 -8.08 -32.76 42.59
N ALA A 226 -9.03 -32.76 41.67
CA ALA A 226 -9.14 -33.68 40.54
C ALA A 226 -9.97 -33.05 39.42
N ALA A 227 -9.87 -33.61 38.22
CA ALA A 227 -10.71 -33.22 37.09
C ALA A 227 -12.18 -33.49 37.41
N MET A 228 -13.04 -32.52 37.11
CA MET A 228 -14.48 -32.64 37.33
C MET A 228 -15.20 -32.61 35.99
N GLU A 229 -16.14 -33.53 35.83
CA GLU A 229 -16.93 -33.64 34.61
C GLU A 229 -17.93 -32.49 34.50
N ALA A 230 -18.25 -32.10 33.26
CA ALA A 230 -19.29 -31.10 33.00
C ALA A 230 -20.64 -31.48 33.65
N GLY A 231 -21.35 -30.47 34.14
CA GLY A 231 -22.63 -30.62 34.82
C GLY A 231 -22.54 -31.08 36.28
N THR A 232 -21.35 -31.34 36.80
CA THR A 232 -21.15 -31.69 38.21
C THR A 232 -21.44 -30.48 39.11
N ILE A 233 -22.28 -30.68 40.14
CA ILE A 233 -22.48 -29.68 41.19
C ILE A 233 -21.31 -29.71 42.16
N VAL A 234 -20.75 -28.54 42.40
CA VAL A 234 -19.59 -28.38 43.27
C VAL A 234 -19.93 -27.53 44.48
N CYS A 235 -19.25 -27.80 45.58
CA CYS A 235 -19.37 -27.08 46.84
C CYS A 235 -18.01 -26.53 47.27
N PHE A 236 -17.99 -25.33 47.86
CA PHE A 236 -16.77 -24.73 48.37
C PHE A 236 -16.24 -25.51 49.57
N GLY A 237 -14.96 -25.91 49.55
CA GLY A 237 -14.22 -26.50 50.66
C GLY A 237 -13.56 -27.85 50.33
N GLY A 238 -13.08 -28.54 51.36
CA GLY A 238 -12.12 -29.63 51.22
C GLY A 238 -10.67 -29.13 51.37
N GLU A 239 -9.70 -29.84 50.78
CA GLU A 239 -8.29 -29.40 50.73
C GLU A 239 -8.04 -28.30 49.68
N ASN A 240 -8.91 -28.20 48.66
CA ASN A 240 -8.85 -27.23 47.57
C ASN A 240 -10.04 -26.24 47.67
N GLU A 241 -10.26 -25.41 46.64
CA GLU A 241 -11.35 -24.43 46.66
C GLU A 241 -12.72 -25.10 46.50
N ILE A 242 -12.79 -26.14 45.66
CA ILE A 242 -14.03 -26.88 45.36
C ILE A 242 -13.87 -28.40 45.43
N GLU A 243 -14.98 -29.06 45.79
CA GLU A 243 -15.17 -30.52 45.77
C GLU A 243 -16.56 -30.87 45.21
N GLU A 244 -16.78 -32.12 44.80
CA GLU A 244 -18.13 -32.57 44.43
C GLU A 244 -19.08 -32.41 45.61
N CYS A 245 -20.24 -31.79 45.39
CA CYS A 245 -21.19 -31.63 46.47
C CYS A 245 -21.92 -32.95 46.75
N ALA A 246 -21.76 -33.49 47.96
CA ALA A 246 -22.30 -34.79 48.37
C ALA A 246 -23.24 -34.71 49.59
N GLU A 247 -23.62 -33.51 49.99
CA GLU A 247 -24.54 -33.27 51.11
C GLU A 247 -25.84 -32.66 50.59
N GLU A 248 -26.94 -33.33 50.91
CA GLU A 248 -28.28 -32.88 50.56
C GLU A 248 -28.57 -31.49 51.13
N GLY A 249 -28.87 -30.54 50.24
CA GLY A 249 -29.15 -29.17 50.63
C GLY A 249 -28.00 -28.44 51.29
N SER A 250 -26.76 -28.77 50.91
CA SER A 250 -25.58 -28.04 51.36
C SER A 250 -25.69 -26.56 51.01
N THR A 251 -25.41 -25.68 51.96
CA THR A 251 -25.34 -24.22 51.71
C THR A 251 -23.99 -23.78 51.18
N ARG A 252 -23.12 -24.73 50.82
CA ARG A 252 -21.76 -24.50 50.30
C ARG A 252 -21.71 -24.53 48.77
N VAL A 253 -22.85 -24.65 48.09
CA VAL A 253 -22.92 -24.75 46.63
C VAL A 253 -22.15 -23.59 46.00
N ALA A 254 -21.16 -23.94 45.19
CA ALA A 254 -20.33 -23.00 44.44
C ALA A 254 -20.83 -22.83 43.00
N GLY A 255 -21.58 -23.80 42.49
CA GLY A 255 -22.17 -23.76 41.15
C GLY A 255 -22.10 -25.10 40.44
N ILE A 256 -22.08 -25.05 39.12
CA ILE A 256 -22.06 -26.23 38.25
C ILE A 256 -20.85 -26.14 37.33
N VAL A 257 -20.11 -27.23 37.15
CA VAL A 257 -19.01 -27.27 36.18
C VAL A 257 -19.54 -27.01 34.76
N SER A 258 -19.12 -25.90 34.15
CA SER A 258 -19.54 -25.45 32.83
C SER A 258 -18.86 -26.23 31.71
N THR A 259 -19.52 -26.32 30.55
CA THR A 259 -18.97 -26.92 29.33
C THR A 259 -18.39 -25.87 28.37
N ALA A 260 -18.99 -24.68 28.30
CA ALA A 260 -18.60 -23.66 27.33
C ALA A 260 -19.04 -22.26 27.81
N PRO A 261 -18.28 -21.61 28.70
CA PRO A 261 -18.64 -20.30 29.22
C PRO A 261 -18.76 -19.23 28.14
N ALA A 262 -19.80 -18.40 28.22
CA ALA A 262 -19.94 -17.19 27.41
C ALA A 262 -18.91 -16.13 27.84
N TYR A 263 -18.71 -16.04 29.15
CA TYR A 263 -17.76 -15.14 29.77
C TYR A 263 -16.94 -15.92 30.79
N MET A 264 -15.63 -15.94 30.55
CA MET A 264 -14.65 -16.71 31.31
C MET A 264 -13.90 -15.80 32.28
N MET A 265 -14.20 -15.92 33.57
CA MET A 265 -13.48 -15.22 34.64
C MET A 265 -12.29 -16.06 35.10
N ASN A 266 -11.20 -15.37 35.48
CA ASN A 266 -9.97 -16.00 35.94
C ASN A 266 -9.40 -17.05 34.95
N ARG A 267 -9.47 -16.77 33.64
CA ARG A 267 -9.14 -17.74 32.57
C ARG A 267 -7.75 -18.36 32.67
N ASP A 268 -6.79 -17.62 33.21
CA ASP A 268 -5.38 -18.03 33.29
C ASP A 268 -5.06 -18.88 34.54
N ALA A 269 -6.03 -19.10 35.43
CA ALA A 269 -5.84 -19.95 36.61
C ALA A 269 -5.90 -21.44 36.23
N GLY A 270 -4.76 -22.08 36.04
CA GLY A 270 -4.67 -23.51 35.76
C GLY A 270 -5.39 -23.95 34.47
N ASP A 271 -5.74 -25.22 34.40
CA ASP A 271 -6.45 -25.84 33.27
C ASP A 271 -7.75 -26.52 33.73
N ASP A 272 -8.51 -27.13 32.83
CA ASP A 272 -9.78 -27.78 33.18
C ASP A 272 -9.64 -29.00 34.11
N SER A 273 -8.42 -29.54 34.24
CA SER A 273 -8.15 -30.71 35.11
C SER A 273 -7.93 -30.32 36.57
N THR A 274 -7.50 -29.08 36.81
CA THR A 274 -7.18 -28.56 38.13
C THR A 274 -8.06 -27.37 38.52
N HIS A 275 -8.62 -26.65 37.56
CA HIS A 275 -9.34 -25.41 37.77
C HIS A 275 -10.54 -25.29 36.83
N PRO A 276 -11.49 -26.24 36.83
CA PRO A 276 -12.62 -26.21 35.92
C PRO A 276 -13.41 -24.90 36.04
N TYR A 277 -14.04 -24.47 34.94
CA TYR A 277 -14.99 -23.36 34.99
C TYR A 277 -16.25 -23.77 35.74
N VAL A 278 -16.62 -23.01 36.76
CA VAL A 278 -17.86 -23.17 37.52
C VAL A 278 -18.81 -22.05 37.10
N ALA A 279 -19.95 -22.43 36.51
CA ALA A 279 -21.01 -21.52 36.14
C ALA A 279 -21.67 -20.93 37.39
N LEU A 280 -21.72 -19.61 37.45
CA LEU A 280 -22.31 -18.83 38.54
C LEU A 280 -23.69 -18.30 38.18
N ALA A 281 -23.91 -18.08 36.88
CA ALA A 281 -25.19 -17.67 36.32
C ALA A 281 -25.29 -18.11 34.85
N GLY A 282 -26.51 -18.37 34.39
CA GLY A 282 -26.79 -18.68 32.99
C GLY A 282 -27.27 -20.12 32.79
N ARG A 283 -27.19 -20.62 31.56
CA ARG A 283 -27.71 -21.94 31.19
C ARG A 283 -26.57 -22.93 31.00
N VAL A 284 -26.63 -24.03 31.75
CA VAL A 284 -25.65 -25.13 31.64
C VAL A 284 -26.34 -26.48 31.83
N PRO A 285 -25.76 -27.56 31.27
CA PRO A 285 -26.14 -28.92 31.63
C PRO A 285 -25.81 -29.17 33.11
N CYS A 286 -26.65 -29.93 33.80
CA CYS A 286 -26.53 -30.26 35.22
C CYS A 286 -26.82 -31.74 35.43
N LYS A 287 -25.96 -32.43 36.16
CA LYS A 287 -26.19 -33.80 36.62
C LYS A 287 -27.27 -33.80 37.69
N VAL A 288 -28.25 -34.68 37.57
CA VAL A 288 -29.42 -34.71 38.44
C VAL A 288 -29.83 -36.12 38.83
N THR A 289 -30.53 -36.25 39.95
CA THR A 289 -31.08 -37.50 40.50
C THR A 289 -32.51 -37.27 41.02
N GLY A 290 -33.31 -38.33 41.04
CA GLY A 290 -34.70 -38.31 41.51
C GLY A 290 -35.68 -37.76 40.48
N SER A 291 -36.89 -37.44 40.94
CA SER A 291 -37.96 -36.89 40.10
C SER A 291 -37.89 -35.35 40.12
N ILE A 292 -37.75 -34.74 38.95
CA ILE A 292 -37.65 -33.29 38.74
C ILE A 292 -38.66 -32.88 37.67
N LYS A 293 -39.36 -31.78 37.91
CA LYS A 293 -40.21 -31.10 36.95
C LYS A 293 -39.62 -29.78 36.53
N LYS A 294 -39.86 -29.41 35.26
CA LYS A 294 -39.46 -28.12 34.74
C LYS A 294 -39.99 -26.99 35.64
N GLY A 295 -39.09 -26.12 36.07
CA GLY A 295 -39.37 -25.01 36.99
C GLY A 295 -39.07 -25.30 38.46
N ASP A 296 -38.79 -26.56 38.83
CA ASP A 296 -38.40 -26.93 40.19
C ASP A 296 -37.09 -26.22 40.58
N LEU A 297 -37.03 -25.80 41.84
CA LEU A 297 -35.78 -25.37 42.46
C LEU A 297 -34.88 -26.58 42.65
N LEU A 298 -33.62 -26.44 42.26
CA LEU A 298 -32.62 -27.47 42.40
C LEU A 298 -31.66 -27.13 43.52
N MET A 299 -31.32 -28.14 44.32
CA MET A 299 -30.32 -28.10 45.39
C MET A 299 -29.39 -29.30 45.27
N ALA A 300 -28.24 -29.25 45.92
CA ALA A 300 -27.34 -30.41 45.99
C ALA A 300 -28.06 -31.62 46.60
N SER A 301 -27.84 -32.81 46.04
CA SER A 301 -28.37 -34.07 46.55
C SER A 301 -27.34 -34.79 47.42
N SER A 302 -27.74 -35.90 48.03
CA SER A 302 -26.81 -36.83 48.69
C SER A 302 -25.99 -37.68 47.70
N MET A 303 -26.36 -37.70 46.41
CA MET A 303 -25.54 -38.28 45.35
C MET A 303 -24.50 -37.25 44.91
N ALA A 304 -23.22 -37.56 45.13
CA ALA A 304 -22.12 -36.65 44.86
C ALA A 304 -22.19 -36.06 43.44
N GLY A 305 -22.09 -34.73 43.35
CA GLY A 305 -22.10 -34.02 42.08
C GLY A 305 -23.46 -33.87 41.40
N HIS A 306 -24.56 -34.34 42.00
CA HIS A 306 -25.90 -34.30 41.41
C HIS A 306 -26.84 -33.34 42.14
N ALA A 307 -27.69 -32.66 41.38
CA ALA A 307 -28.84 -31.92 41.91
C ALA A 307 -30.06 -32.81 42.10
N MET A 308 -30.96 -32.37 42.97
CA MET A 308 -32.31 -32.89 43.09
C MET A 308 -33.31 -31.73 43.23
N ALA A 309 -34.58 -32.00 42.96
CA ALA A 309 -35.65 -31.05 43.30
C ALA A 309 -35.75 -30.86 44.81
N GLY A 310 -36.01 -29.63 45.25
CA GLY A 310 -36.26 -29.36 46.66
C GLY A 310 -36.82 -27.98 46.93
N GLU A 311 -37.06 -27.69 48.20
CA GLU A 311 -37.62 -26.41 48.64
C GLU A 311 -36.55 -25.30 48.72
N PHE A 312 -36.99 -24.04 48.70
CA PHE A 312 -36.08 -22.92 48.84
C PHE A 312 -35.36 -22.94 50.20
N LYS A 313 -34.03 -23.11 50.13
CA LYS A 313 -33.13 -22.98 51.28
C LYS A 313 -32.01 -22.00 50.89
N GLY A 314 -31.94 -20.87 51.59
CA GLY A 314 -30.93 -19.83 51.33
C GLY A 314 -29.51 -20.41 51.33
N GLY A 315 -28.74 -20.13 50.28
CA GLY A 315 -27.38 -20.63 50.07
C GLY A 315 -27.26 -22.06 49.52
N ALA A 316 -28.35 -22.84 49.48
CA ALA A 316 -28.34 -24.21 48.96
C ALA A 316 -28.98 -24.35 47.57
N MET A 317 -29.59 -23.28 47.05
CA MET A 317 -30.15 -23.27 45.70
C MET A 317 -29.02 -23.22 44.68
N VAL A 318 -29.06 -24.12 43.70
CA VAL A 318 -28.15 -24.17 42.55
C VAL A 318 -28.77 -23.46 41.35
N GLY A 319 -30.09 -23.61 41.18
CA GLY A 319 -30.80 -23.03 40.04
C GLY A 319 -32.22 -23.58 39.88
N LYS A 320 -32.74 -23.50 38.65
CA LYS A 320 -34.06 -24.03 38.26
C LYS A 320 -33.96 -24.99 37.08
N ALA A 321 -34.69 -26.09 37.17
CA ALA A 321 -34.79 -27.06 36.08
C ALA A 321 -35.44 -26.46 34.83
N LEU A 322 -34.87 -26.68 33.65
CA LEU A 322 -35.47 -26.30 32.36
C LEU A 322 -36.15 -27.48 31.65
N GLU A 323 -35.96 -28.69 32.17
CA GLU A 323 -36.44 -29.95 31.63
C GLU A 323 -36.97 -30.85 32.76
N ASP A 324 -37.83 -31.79 32.39
CA ASP A 324 -38.30 -32.85 33.29
C ASP A 324 -37.24 -33.97 33.36
N PHE A 325 -37.10 -34.60 34.52
CA PHE A 325 -36.29 -35.80 34.70
C PHE A 325 -36.95 -36.74 35.71
N ASP A 326 -36.83 -38.05 35.50
CA ASP A 326 -37.29 -39.05 36.45
C ASP A 326 -36.40 -40.30 36.33
N GLY A 327 -35.52 -40.51 37.31
CA GLY A 327 -34.56 -41.60 37.28
C GLY A 327 -33.49 -41.51 38.37
N GLU A 328 -32.55 -42.45 38.35
CA GLU A 328 -31.48 -42.54 39.35
C GLU A 328 -30.35 -41.51 39.10
N SER A 329 -29.98 -41.28 37.83
CA SER A 329 -28.97 -40.30 37.43
C SER A 329 -29.19 -39.89 35.96
N GLY A 330 -29.02 -38.62 35.65
CA GLY A 330 -29.14 -38.08 34.30
C GLY A 330 -28.56 -36.67 34.21
N VAL A 331 -28.69 -36.05 33.04
CA VAL A 331 -28.28 -34.66 32.80
C VAL A 331 -29.46 -33.89 32.21
N ILE A 332 -29.75 -32.73 32.77
CA ILE A 332 -30.75 -31.79 32.24
C ILE A 332 -30.19 -30.40 32.10
N GLU A 333 -30.80 -29.60 31.24
CA GLU A 333 -30.52 -28.15 31.20
C GLU A 333 -31.07 -27.43 32.45
N VAL A 334 -30.25 -26.56 33.03
CA VAL A 334 -30.57 -25.79 34.24
C VAL A 334 -30.26 -24.32 34.02
N LEU A 335 -31.16 -23.45 34.50
CA LEU A 335 -30.82 -22.05 34.72
C LEU A 335 -30.13 -21.95 36.08
N VAL A 336 -28.81 -21.79 36.07
CA VAL A 336 -28.01 -21.48 37.25
C VAL A 336 -28.25 -20.03 37.63
N ASN A 337 -28.54 -19.82 38.90
CA ASN A 337 -28.57 -18.51 39.51
C ASN A 337 -28.23 -18.65 40.99
N LEU A 338 -26.97 -18.41 41.34
CA LEU A 338 -26.48 -18.46 42.73
C LEU A 338 -26.73 -17.14 43.49
N MET A 339 -27.36 -16.15 42.85
CA MET A 339 -27.77 -14.87 43.43
C MET A 339 -29.23 -14.85 43.89
#